data_AF-A0A101NZE1-F1
#
_entry.id   AF-A0A101NZE1-F1
#
_cell.length_a   1.000
_cell.length_b   1.000
_cell.length_c   1.000
_cell.angle_alpha   90.00
_cell.angle_beta   90.00
_cell.angle_gamma   90.00
#
_symmetry.space_group_name_H-M   'P 1'
#
loop_
_entity.id
_entity.type
_entity.pdbx_description
1 polymer ?
#
loop_
_entity_poly.entity_id
_entity_poly.type
_entity_poly.pdbx_seq_one_letter_code
_entity_poly.pdbx_strand_id
1 'polypeptide(L)'
;MPARHFDRHRARAVRRAAEIKQSDVAAELGVSNTAVANWESGQSSPDPEKLPALATALKSPLDDLFPRTGLPDLADLRCDAGLYQKETADVIGTKSAGPVAGAERGERRLKDRYVEALAARYGVSEEELRRAEDRSIAAAGEAGARRGAEASALSRPPGSLAEKITLILQCSYPGPQGPPLDAEMAAQVNAQMGAEILTEDYFRDLRTGVTDTALPAVLPALAAVVGVSPLYFESDEAVAAQVYEGLQLLAAAKQGAVGRVRARGLGPGGLPPKMLALVNELVVEMAQKEAEAGQ
;
A
#
# COMPACT_ATOMS: atom_id res chain seq x y z
N MET A 1 -8.60 7.99 -9.72
CA MET A 1 -8.51 8.65 -11.03
C MET A 1 -8.65 10.15 -10.79
N PRO A 2 -8.04 11.02 -11.61
CA PRO A 2 -7.73 12.37 -11.15
C PRO A 2 -8.96 13.26 -11.22
N ALA A 3 -9.42 13.70 -10.04
CA ALA A 3 -10.35 14.80 -9.90
C ALA A 3 -9.81 16.05 -10.60
N ARG A 4 -10.71 16.98 -10.96
CA ARG A 4 -10.32 18.28 -11.54
C ARG A 4 -9.25 18.96 -10.69
N HIS A 5 -8.28 19.59 -11.35
CA HIS A 5 -7.20 20.28 -10.70
C HIS A 5 -7.59 21.71 -10.32
N PHE A 6 -7.57 22.03 -9.03
CA PHE A 6 -7.74 23.40 -8.55
C PHE A 6 -6.40 24.15 -8.52
N ASP A 7 -6.21 25.07 -9.46
CA ASP A 7 -5.07 26.00 -9.45
C ASP A 7 -5.47 27.33 -8.79
N ARG A 8 -4.99 27.53 -7.55
CA ARG A 8 -5.24 28.76 -6.77
C ARG A 8 -4.77 30.04 -7.45
N HIS A 9 -3.65 29.99 -8.16
CA HIS A 9 -3.08 31.18 -8.81
C HIS A 9 -3.92 31.56 -10.02
N ARG A 10 -4.33 30.57 -10.81
CA ARG A 10 -5.24 30.77 -11.94
C ARG A 10 -6.60 31.29 -11.49
N ALA A 11 -7.23 30.65 -10.51
CA ALA A 11 -8.52 31.07 -9.97
C ALA A 11 -8.49 32.52 -9.46
N ARG A 12 -7.44 32.87 -8.71
CA ARG A 12 -7.22 34.24 -8.21
C ARG A 12 -6.98 35.24 -9.34
N ALA A 13 -6.19 34.89 -10.34
CA ALA A 13 -5.89 35.75 -11.47
C ALA A 13 -7.15 36.06 -12.29
N VAL A 14 -7.94 35.03 -12.61
CA VAL A 14 -9.23 35.16 -13.32
C VAL A 14 -10.19 36.04 -12.52
N ARG A 15 -10.35 35.80 -11.21
CA ARG A 15 -11.21 36.64 -10.36
C ARG A 15 -10.80 38.11 -10.39
N ARG A 16 -9.50 38.39 -10.28
CA ARG A 16 -8.99 39.78 -10.29
C ARG A 16 -9.14 40.44 -11.64
N ALA A 17 -8.91 39.72 -12.74
CA ALA A 17 -9.10 40.23 -14.09
C ALA A 17 -10.57 40.56 -14.38
N ALA A 18 -11.50 39.80 -13.79
CA ALA A 18 -12.94 40.05 -13.87
C ALA A 18 -13.45 41.08 -12.84
N GLU A 19 -12.57 41.66 -12.01
CA GLU A 19 -12.89 42.61 -10.93
C GLU A 19 -13.92 42.10 -9.90
N ILE A 20 -14.04 40.77 -9.75
CA ILE A 20 -14.99 40.14 -8.83
C ILE A 20 -14.39 40.13 -7.41
N LYS A 21 -15.16 40.48 -6.38
CA LYS A 21 -14.67 40.43 -5.00
C LYS A 21 -14.76 39.01 -4.44
N GLN A 22 -13.90 38.69 -3.48
CA GLN A 22 -13.97 37.40 -2.76
C GLN A 22 -15.32 37.22 -2.04
N SER A 23 -15.92 38.33 -1.56
CA SER A 23 -17.25 38.34 -0.96
C SER A 23 -18.36 37.92 -1.92
N ASP A 24 -18.22 38.29 -3.20
CA ASP A 24 -19.25 38.02 -4.21
C ASP A 24 -19.22 36.53 -4.59
N VAL A 25 -18.00 35.98 -4.76
CA VAL A 25 -17.80 34.53 -4.92
C VAL A 25 -18.32 33.76 -3.71
N ALA A 26 -18.04 34.24 -2.50
CA ALA A 26 -18.48 33.59 -1.27
C ALA A 26 -20.01 33.56 -1.16
N ALA A 27 -20.69 34.67 -1.49
CA ALA A 27 -22.14 34.76 -1.51
C ALA A 27 -22.76 33.80 -2.53
N GLU A 28 -22.22 33.75 -3.75
CA GLU A 28 -22.69 32.87 -4.82
C GLU A 28 -22.57 31.37 -4.43
N LEU A 29 -21.47 31.00 -3.75
CA LEU A 29 -21.21 29.61 -3.34
C LEU A 29 -21.81 29.24 -1.98
N GLY A 30 -22.41 30.19 -1.26
CA GLY A 30 -22.90 29.97 0.11
C GLY A 30 -21.78 29.61 1.11
N VAL A 31 -20.57 30.14 0.91
CA VAL A 31 -19.41 29.93 1.79
C VAL A 31 -18.99 31.23 2.48
N SER A 32 -18.06 31.14 3.44
CA SER A 32 -17.52 32.34 4.08
C SER A 32 -16.48 33.02 3.17
N ASN A 33 -16.35 34.35 3.28
CA ASN A 33 -15.31 35.11 2.59
C ASN A 33 -13.90 34.58 2.96
N THR A 34 -13.71 34.20 4.22
CA THR A 34 -12.48 33.56 4.69
C THR A 34 -12.17 32.25 3.97
N ALA A 35 -13.19 31.44 3.62
CA ALA A 35 -12.97 30.21 2.86
C ALA A 35 -12.36 30.51 1.48
N VAL A 36 -12.91 31.49 0.76
CA VAL A 36 -12.37 31.92 -0.55
C VAL A 36 -10.95 32.48 -0.40
N ALA A 37 -10.68 33.27 0.63
CA ALA A 37 -9.33 33.76 0.93
C ALA A 37 -8.33 32.62 1.23
N ASN A 38 -8.76 31.60 1.96
CA ASN A 38 -7.95 30.42 2.28
C ASN A 38 -7.66 29.58 1.03
N TRP A 39 -8.63 29.45 0.12
CA TRP A 39 -8.41 28.79 -1.18
C TRP A 39 -7.38 29.53 -2.04
N GLU A 40 -7.51 30.86 -2.16
CA GLU A 40 -6.59 31.68 -2.95
C GLU A 40 -5.18 31.77 -2.36
N SER A 41 -5.05 31.66 -1.04
CA SER A 41 -3.74 31.62 -0.35
C SER A 41 -3.15 30.22 -0.27
N GLY A 42 -3.92 29.17 -0.55
CA GLY A 42 -3.51 27.77 -0.50
C GLY A 42 -3.54 27.16 0.91
N GLN A 43 -4.19 27.81 1.88
CA GLN A 43 -4.41 27.25 3.21
C GLN A 43 -5.47 26.14 3.21
N SER A 44 -6.35 26.12 2.22
CA SER A 44 -7.31 25.04 1.99
C SER A 44 -7.63 24.93 0.49
N SER A 45 -8.46 23.96 0.11
CA SER A 45 -8.97 23.80 -1.26
C SER A 45 -10.50 23.63 -1.23
N PRO A 46 -11.22 24.07 -2.28
CA PRO A 46 -12.65 23.84 -2.40
C PRO A 46 -12.96 22.36 -2.63
N ASP A 47 -14.12 21.92 -2.17
CA ASP A 47 -14.62 20.58 -2.51
C ASP A 47 -14.86 20.47 -4.03
N PRO A 48 -14.63 19.29 -4.65
CA PRO A 48 -14.84 19.09 -6.08
C PRO A 48 -16.22 19.51 -6.57
N GLU A 49 -17.27 19.27 -5.78
CA GLU A 49 -18.65 19.65 -6.08
C GLU A 49 -18.88 21.17 -6.13
N LYS A 50 -18.00 21.96 -5.53
CA LYS A 50 -18.08 23.43 -5.56
C LYS A 50 -17.39 24.04 -6.79
N LEU A 51 -16.58 23.26 -7.52
CA LEU A 51 -15.84 23.76 -8.68
C LEU A 51 -16.75 24.28 -9.82
N PRO A 52 -17.89 23.65 -10.16
CA PRO A 52 -18.82 24.21 -11.15
C PRO A 52 -19.43 25.54 -10.72
N ALA A 53 -19.83 25.66 -9.45
CA ALA A 53 -20.34 26.92 -8.92
C ALA A 53 -19.25 27.99 -8.92
N LEU A 54 -18.01 27.64 -8.58
CA LEU A 54 -16.86 28.54 -8.64
C LEU A 54 -16.58 29.03 -10.07
N ALA A 55 -16.63 28.14 -11.06
CA ALA A 55 -16.46 28.48 -12.47
C ALA A 55 -17.55 29.46 -12.94
N THR A 56 -18.81 29.20 -12.59
CA THR A 56 -19.95 30.09 -12.86
C THR A 56 -19.76 31.46 -12.20
N ALA A 57 -19.39 31.50 -10.91
CA ALA A 57 -19.13 32.73 -10.17
C ALA A 57 -18.01 33.56 -10.82
N LEU A 58 -16.98 32.89 -11.33
CA LEU A 58 -15.84 33.49 -12.03
C LEU A 58 -16.08 33.69 -13.53
N LYS A 59 -17.29 33.41 -14.02
CA LYS A 59 -17.73 33.59 -15.42
C LYS A 59 -16.75 32.96 -16.43
N SER A 60 -16.18 31.82 -16.08
CA SER A 60 -15.19 31.11 -16.90
C SER A 60 -15.59 29.65 -17.09
N PRO A 61 -15.27 29.03 -18.24
CA PRO A 61 -15.57 27.62 -18.46
C PRO A 61 -14.92 26.71 -17.41
N LEU A 62 -15.64 25.68 -16.97
CA LEU A 62 -15.18 24.74 -15.95
C LEU A 62 -13.89 24.01 -16.37
N ASP A 63 -13.81 23.55 -17.62
CA ASP A 63 -12.65 22.83 -18.16
C ASP A 63 -11.42 23.72 -18.31
N ASP A 64 -11.63 25.00 -18.62
CA ASP A 64 -10.54 25.96 -18.65
C ASP A 64 -10.03 26.14 -17.23
N LEU A 65 -10.90 26.53 -16.30
CA LEU A 65 -10.45 26.93 -14.96
C LEU A 65 -9.91 25.75 -14.13
N PHE A 66 -10.51 24.58 -14.27
CA PHE A 66 -10.19 23.37 -13.51
C PHE A 66 -9.99 22.18 -14.46
N PRO A 67 -8.85 22.12 -15.16
CA PRO A 67 -8.59 21.06 -16.12
C PRO A 67 -8.45 19.70 -15.41
N ARG A 68 -8.75 18.64 -16.15
CA ARG A 68 -8.66 17.25 -15.71
C ARG A 68 -7.67 16.49 -16.58
N THR A 69 -6.90 15.58 -15.99
CA THR A 69 -6.03 14.66 -16.74
C THR A 69 -6.80 13.37 -17.09
N GLY A 70 -7.48 13.39 -18.23
CA GLY A 70 -8.20 12.22 -18.77
C GLY A 70 -9.72 12.38 -18.80
N LEU A 71 -10.41 11.29 -19.13
CA LEU A 71 -11.87 11.27 -19.25
C LEU A 71 -12.55 11.09 -17.88
N PRO A 72 -13.72 11.71 -17.63
CA PRO A 72 -14.38 11.69 -16.33
C PRO A 72 -14.98 10.33 -15.98
N ASP A 73 -14.93 9.90 -14.73
CA ASP A 73 -15.69 8.76 -14.22
C ASP A 73 -17.09 9.16 -13.68
N LEU A 74 -17.84 8.22 -13.05
CA LEU A 74 -19.16 8.55 -12.51
C LEU A 74 -19.13 9.62 -11.41
N ALA A 75 -18.13 9.58 -10.53
CA ALA A 75 -18.00 10.55 -9.44
C ALA A 75 -17.64 11.93 -10.01
N ASP A 76 -16.81 11.96 -11.04
CA ASP A 76 -16.45 13.16 -11.77
C ASP A 76 -17.65 13.82 -12.44
N LEU A 77 -18.49 13.05 -13.14
CA LEU A 77 -19.72 13.57 -13.75
C LEU A 77 -20.68 14.14 -12.69
N ARG A 78 -20.77 13.47 -11.53
CA ARG A 78 -21.56 13.97 -10.40
C ARG A 78 -21.02 15.29 -9.87
N CYS A 79 -19.71 15.39 -9.65
CA CYS A 79 -19.07 16.61 -9.17
C CYS A 79 -19.20 17.75 -10.18
N ASP A 80 -19.10 17.47 -11.48
CA ASP A 80 -19.28 18.45 -12.56
C ASP A 80 -20.73 18.97 -12.61
N ALA A 81 -21.69 18.16 -12.18
CA ALA A 81 -23.09 18.56 -11.98
C ALA A 81 -23.35 19.35 -10.69
N GLY A 82 -22.31 19.55 -9.86
CA GLY A 82 -22.36 20.24 -8.59
C GLY A 82 -23.09 19.48 -7.48
N LEU A 83 -23.17 18.14 -7.58
CA LEU A 83 -23.94 17.31 -6.67
C LEU A 83 -23.08 16.60 -5.65
N TYR A 84 -23.44 16.68 -4.37
CA TYR A 84 -22.87 15.82 -3.34
C TYR A 84 -23.43 14.41 -3.49
N GLN A 85 -22.61 13.40 -3.15
CA GLN A 85 -23.00 12.00 -3.26
C GLN A 85 -24.36 11.71 -2.58
N LYS A 86 -24.62 12.29 -1.40
CA LYS A 86 -25.88 12.13 -0.66
C LYS A 86 -27.12 12.60 -1.43
N GLU A 87 -27.00 13.62 -2.27
CA GLU A 87 -28.10 14.25 -3.01
C GLU A 87 -28.50 13.40 -4.22
N THR A 88 -27.66 12.45 -4.64
CA THR A 88 -28.02 11.50 -5.71
C THR A 88 -29.23 10.65 -5.34
N ALA A 89 -29.48 10.43 -4.05
CA ALA A 89 -30.64 9.69 -3.55
C ALA A 89 -31.96 10.31 -4.03
N ASP A 90 -32.04 11.63 -4.00
CA ASP A 90 -33.21 12.40 -4.44
C ASP A 90 -33.37 12.34 -5.96
N VAL A 91 -32.26 12.35 -6.71
CA VAL A 91 -32.27 12.24 -8.17
C VAL A 91 -32.81 10.88 -8.63
N ILE A 92 -32.41 9.80 -7.96
CA ILE A 92 -32.84 8.43 -8.33
C ILE A 92 -34.11 7.97 -7.60
N GLY A 93 -34.70 8.81 -6.74
CA GLY A 93 -35.91 8.48 -5.98
C GLY A 93 -35.72 7.34 -4.98
N THR A 94 -34.58 7.28 -4.28
CA THR A 94 -34.30 6.23 -3.30
C THR A 94 -34.00 6.81 -1.91
N LYS A 95 -34.09 5.97 -0.88
CA LYS A 95 -33.78 6.37 0.50
C LYS A 95 -32.30 6.59 0.79
N SER A 96 -31.40 6.14 -0.10
CA SER A 96 -29.96 6.27 0.11
C SER A 96 -29.20 6.39 -1.20
N ALA A 97 -28.09 7.12 -1.17
CA ALA A 97 -27.14 7.24 -2.28
C ALA A 97 -26.36 5.95 -2.56
N GLY A 98 -26.66 4.85 -1.86
CA GLY A 98 -25.95 3.58 -1.94
C GLY A 98 -25.76 3.09 -3.38
N PRO A 99 -26.81 3.03 -4.23
CA PRO A 99 -26.68 2.60 -5.62
C PRO A 99 -25.61 3.34 -6.41
N VAL A 100 -25.59 4.67 -6.30
CA VAL A 100 -24.59 5.50 -6.99
C VAL A 100 -23.23 5.35 -6.35
N ALA A 101 -23.14 5.36 -5.02
CA ALA A 101 -21.87 5.20 -4.31
C ALA A 101 -21.17 3.86 -4.61
N GLY A 102 -21.94 2.77 -4.77
CA GLY A 102 -21.38 1.48 -5.17
C GLY A 102 -20.93 1.44 -6.63
N ALA A 103 -21.61 2.18 -7.50
CA ALA A 103 -21.21 2.30 -8.91
C ALA A 103 -19.97 3.18 -9.08
N GLU A 104 -19.87 4.29 -8.35
CA GLU A 104 -18.68 5.14 -8.32
C GLU A 104 -17.44 4.37 -7.84
N ARG A 105 -17.61 3.46 -6.87
CA ARG A 105 -16.54 2.56 -6.41
C ARG A 105 -16.27 1.36 -7.33
N GLY A 106 -17.06 1.20 -8.40
CA GLY A 106 -16.95 0.08 -9.33
C GLY A 106 -17.37 -1.28 -8.74
N GLU A 107 -18.05 -1.31 -7.59
CA GLU A 107 -18.51 -2.54 -6.94
C GLU A 107 -19.72 -3.16 -7.64
N ARG A 108 -20.56 -2.32 -8.25
CA ARG A 108 -21.81 -2.73 -8.89
C ARG A 108 -22.23 -1.74 -9.98
N ARG A 109 -22.84 -2.24 -11.05
CA ARG A 109 -23.45 -1.38 -12.04
C ARG A 109 -24.73 -0.70 -11.54
N LEU A 110 -24.98 0.50 -12.03
CA LEU A 110 -26.24 1.21 -11.98
C LEU A 110 -27.30 0.42 -12.75
N LYS A 111 -28.47 0.30 -12.12
CA LYS A 111 -29.66 -0.24 -12.77
C LYS A 111 -30.14 0.73 -13.83
N ASP A 112 -30.66 0.20 -14.94
CA ASP A 112 -31.08 0.98 -16.12
C ASP A 112 -32.07 2.09 -15.77
N ARG A 113 -33.01 1.81 -14.85
CA ARG A 113 -33.99 2.80 -14.37
C ARG A 113 -33.38 4.07 -13.74
N TYR A 114 -32.11 4.04 -13.33
CA TYR A 114 -31.42 5.20 -12.75
C TYR A 114 -30.63 6.01 -13.78
N VAL A 115 -30.30 5.40 -14.92
CA VAL A 115 -29.38 5.97 -15.90
C VAL A 115 -29.96 7.20 -16.55
N GLU A 116 -31.21 7.15 -16.99
CA GLU A 116 -31.90 8.30 -17.60
C GLU A 116 -31.94 9.51 -16.65
N ALA A 117 -32.38 9.30 -15.41
CA ALA A 117 -32.47 10.36 -14.40
C ALA A 117 -31.10 10.97 -14.05
N LEU A 118 -30.06 10.14 -13.92
CA LEU A 118 -28.71 10.60 -13.62
C LEU A 118 -28.08 11.31 -14.82
N ALA A 119 -28.23 10.78 -16.04
CA ALA A 119 -27.70 11.38 -17.27
C ALA A 119 -28.30 12.78 -17.49
N ALA A 120 -29.63 12.89 -17.35
CA ALA A 120 -30.34 14.17 -17.44
C ALA A 120 -29.86 15.17 -16.39
N ARG A 121 -29.66 14.72 -15.13
CA ARG A 121 -29.22 15.61 -14.05
C ARG A 121 -27.74 16.01 -14.17
N TYR A 122 -26.90 15.14 -14.73
CA TYR A 122 -25.48 15.39 -14.96
C TYR A 122 -25.21 16.18 -16.25
N GLY A 123 -26.22 16.33 -17.12
CA GLY A 123 -26.09 17.06 -18.38
C GLY A 123 -25.30 16.30 -19.43
N VAL A 124 -25.29 14.97 -19.37
CA VAL A 124 -24.59 14.09 -20.33
C VAL A 124 -25.55 13.12 -21.00
N SER A 125 -25.12 12.49 -22.09
CA SER A 125 -25.86 11.39 -22.71
C SER A 125 -25.81 10.11 -21.87
N GLU A 126 -26.80 9.24 -22.03
CA GLU A 126 -26.79 7.92 -21.39
C GLU A 126 -25.55 7.09 -21.78
N GLU A 127 -25.10 7.23 -23.03
CA GLU A 127 -23.89 6.57 -23.51
C GLU A 127 -22.64 7.06 -22.78
N GLU A 128 -22.50 8.37 -22.57
CA GLU A 128 -21.37 8.94 -21.82
C GLU A 128 -21.38 8.50 -20.36
N LEU A 129 -22.57 8.43 -19.74
CA LEU A 129 -22.72 7.93 -18.38
C LEU A 129 -22.31 6.45 -18.28
N ARG A 130 -22.71 5.62 -19.24
CA ARG A 130 -22.29 4.20 -19.31
C ARG A 130 -20.79 4.06 -19.51
N ARG A 131 -20.19 4.87 -20.39
CA ARG A 131 -18.73 4.87 -20.58
C ARG A 131 -18.01 5.32 -19.30
N ALA A 132 -18.57 6.25 -18.54
CA ALA A 132 -18.03 6.69 -17.25
C ALA A 132 -18.15 5.59 -16.18
N GLU A 133 -19.26 4.86 -16.16
CA GLU A 133 -19.45 3.65 -15.34
C GLU A 133 -18.40 2.58 -15.65
N ASP A 134 -18.17 2.30 -16.94
CA ASP A 134 -17.16 1.33 -17.38
C ASP A 134 -15.77 1.71 -16.88
N ARG A 135 -15.44 3.01 -16.87
CA ARG A 135 -14.17 3.53 -16.31
C ARG A 135 -14.08 3.34 -14.80
N SER A 136 -15.16 3.62 -14.04
CA SER A 136 -15.19 3.37 -12.59
C SER A 136 -14.96 1.89 -12.26
N ILE A 137 -15.56 0.99 -13.03
CA ILE A 137 -15.42 -0.46 -12.86
C ILE A 137 -14.01 -0.92 -13.24
N ALA A 138 -13.47 -0.46 -14.38
CA ALA A 138 -12.11 -0.80 -14.80
C ALA A 138 -11.08 -0.36 -13.76
N ALA A 139 -11.20 0.87 -13.24
CA ALA A 139 -10.32 1.38 -12.19
C ALA A 139 -10.41 0.55 -10.89
N ALA A 140 -11.61 0.11 -10.51
CA ALA A 140 -11.79 -0.78 -9.36
C ALA A 140 -11.20 -2.18 -9.61
N GLY A 141 -11.35 -2.71 -10.82
CA GLY A 141 -10.78 -3.99 -11.25
C GLY A 141 -9.25 -3.97 -11.22
N GLU A 142 -8.61 -2.91 -11.73
CA GLU A 142 -7.15 -2.74 -11.65
C GLU A 142 -6.66 -2.61 -10.21
N ALA A 143 -7.35 -1.82 -9.38
CA ALA A 143 -7.01 -1.68 -7.96
C ALA A 143 -7.24 -2.98 -7.17
N GLY A 144 -8.24 -3.78 -7.57
CA GLY A 144 -8.52 -5.10 -7.03
C GLY A 144 -7.48 -6.13 -7.47
N ALA A 145 -7.04 -6.10 -8.73
CA ALA A 145 -5.98 -6.97 -9.26
C ALA A 145 -4.63 -6.68 -8.59
N ARG A 146 -4.28 -5.41 -8.36
CA ARG A 146 -3.06 -5.03 -7.62
C ARG A 146 -3.10 -5.52 -6.16
N ARG A 147 -4.20 -5.29 -5.46
CA ARG A 147 -4.41 -5.81 -4.10
C ARG A 147 -4.46 -7.33 -4.03
N GLY A 148 -5.04 -7.97 -5.05
CA GLY A 148 -5.09 -9.42 -5.19
C GLY A 148 -3.71 -10.02 -5.47
N ALA A 149 -2.88 -9.36 -6.26
CA ALA A 149 -1.49 -9.74 -6.47
C ALA A 149 -0.66 -9.59 -5.19
N GLU A 150 -0.82 -8.49 -4.45
CA GLU A 150 -0.17 -8.27 -3.15
C GLU A 150 -0.63 -9.29 -2.09
N ALA A 151 -1.94 -9.55 -2.00
CA ALA A 151 -2.48 -10.53 -1.05
C ALA A 151 -2.15 -11.98 -1.43
N SER A 152 -2.11 -12.30 -2.74
CA SER A 152 -1.69 -13.61 -3.22
C SER A 152 -0.20 -13.85 -3.01
N ALA A 153 0.63 -12.80 -3.07
CA ALA A 153 2.05 -12.89 -2.71
C ALA A 153 2.23 -13.23 -1.21
N LEU A 154 1.35 -12.75 -0.34
CA LEU A 154 1.35 -13.04 1.10
C LEU A 154 0.80 -14.44 1.46
N SER A 155 0.09 -15.12 0.56
CA SER A 155 -0.46 -16.48 0.80
C SER A 155 0.54 -17.61 0.49
N ARG A 156 1.63 -17.31 -0.21
CA ARG A 156 2.77 -18.21 -0.39
C ARG A 156 3.79 -17.91 0.71
N PRO A 157 4.50 -18.90 1.29
CA PRO A 157 5.66 -18.60 2.13
C PRO A 157 6.62 -17.67 1.36
N PRO A 158 7.10 -16.58 1.97
CA PRO A 158 7.89 -15.56 1.28
C PRO A 158 9.21 -16.18 0.80
N GLY A 159 9.42 -16.17 -0.51
CA GLY A 159 10.58 -16.80 -1.16
C GLY A 159 11.74 -15.83 -1.35
N SER A 160 11.46 -14.53 -1.49
CA SER A 160 12.48 -13.49 -1.65
C SER A 160 12.76 -12.71 -0.36
N LEU A 161 13.94 -12.10 -0.28
CA LEU A 161 14.30 -11.22 0.83
C LEU A 161 13.32 -10.04 0.96
N ALA A 162 12.90 -9.46 -0.16
CA ALA A 162 11.95 -8.35 -0.21
C ALA A 162 10.57 -8.74 0.34
N GLU A 163 10.09 -9.94 0.02
CA GLU A 163 8.82 -10.47 0.57
C GLU A 163 8.93 -10.70 2.08
N LYS A 164 10.06 -11.24 2.55
CA LYS A 164 10.33 -11.45 3.98
C LYS A 164 10.35 -10.13 4.75
N ILE A 165 11.06 -9.12 4.23
CA ILE A 165 11.09 -7.77 4.82
C ILE A 165 9.70 -7.14 4.83
N THR A 166 8.97 -7.22 3.72
CA THR A 166 7.61 -6.64 3.63
C THR A 166 6.65 -7.29 4.61
N LEU A 167 6.62 -8.63 4.67
CA LEU A 167 5.73 -9.38 5.55
C LEU A 167 6.02 -9.06 7.02
N ILE A 168 7.29 -9.06 7.43
CA ILE A 168 7.62 -8.85 8.85
C ILE A 168 7.31 -7.43 9.32
N LEU A 169 7.50 -6.42 8.47
CA LEU A 169 7.11 -5.04 8.80
C LEU A 169 5.60 -4.92 8.96
N GLN A 170 4.79 -5.58 8.13
CA GLN A 170 3.33 -5.58 8.30
C GLN A 170 2.90 -6.27 9.60
N CYS A 171 3.54 -7.39 9.96
CA CYS A 171 3.24 -8.11 11.19
C CYS A 171 3.67 -7.36 12.45
N SER A 172 4.82 -6.68 12.42
CA SER A 172 5.36 -5.95 13.57
C SER A 172 4.66 -4.60 13.82
N TYR A 173 4.00 -4.03 12.81
CA TYR A 173 3.33 -2.73 12.90
C TYR A 173 1.86 -2.77 12.43
N PRO A 174 0.95 -3.48 13.13
CA PRO A 174 -0.45 -3.65 12.72
C PRO A 174 -1.34 -2.41 12.99
N GLY A 175 -0.79 -1.34 13.58
CA GLY A 175 -1.53 -0.13 13.94
C GLY A 175 -1.81 0.80 12.73
N PRO A 176 -2.72 1.77 12.88
CA PRO A 176 -3.07 2.71 11.80
C PRO A 176 -1.91 3.62 11.35
N GLN A 177 -0.85 3.71 12.16
CA GLN A 177 0.39 4.43 11.84
C GLN A 177 1.24 3.67 10.80
N GLY A 178 1.07 2.35 10.68
CA GLY A 178 1.89 1.49 9.82
C GLY A 178 3.35 1.36 10.29
N PRO A 179 4.21 0.72 9.49
CA PRO A 179 5.65 0.68 9.74
C PRO A 179 6.27 2.09 9.62
N PRO A 180 7.41 2.35 10.30
CA PRO A 180 8.19 3.57 10.11
C PRO A 180 8.54 3.81 8.64
N LEU A 181 8.78 5.07 8.28
CA LEU A 181 9.27 5.42 6.94
C LEU A 181 10.62 4.75 6.65
N ASP A 182 10.92 4.51 5.37
CA ASP A 182 12.16 3.85 4.94
C ASP A 182 13.42 4.55 5.53
N ALA A 183 13.43 5.88 5.62
CA ALA A 183 14.50 6.67 6.24
C ALA A 183 14.65 6.42 7.75
N GLU A 184 13.53 6.33 8.47
CA GLU A 184 13.51 6.09 9.91
C GLU A 184 13.96 4.67 10.23
N MET A 185 13.54 3.70 9.43
CA MET A 185 13.97 2.31 9.55
C MET A 185 15.48 2.18 9.27
N ALA A 186 15.98 2.83 8.22
CA ALA A 186 17.41 2.87 7.93
C ALA A 186 18.23 3.45 9.09
N ALA A 187 17.75 4.55 9.70
CA ALA A 187 18.39 5.15 10.87
C ALA A 187 18.40 4.21 12.09
N GLN A 188 17.30 3.50 12.37
CA GLN A 188 17.21 2.53 13.47
C GLN A 188 18.17 1.36 13.28
N VAL A 189 18.25 0.82 12.06
CA VAL A 189 19.16 -0.29 11.74
C VAL A 189 20.63 0.16 11.80
N ASN A 190 20.96 1.38 11.35
CA ASN A 190 22.29 1.96 11.51
C ASN A 190 22.68 2.17 12.97
N ALA A 191 21.75 2.67 13.79
CA ALA A 191 21.96 2.82 15.22
C ALA A 191 22.25 1.48 15.89
N GLN A 192 21.57 0.41 15.46
CA GLN A 192 21.81 -0.96 15.93
C GLN A 192 23.18 -1.51 15.48
N MET A 193 23.65 -1.17 14.28
CA MET A 193 24.97 -1.56 13.78
C MET A 193 26.12 -0.73 14.38
N GLY A 194 25.82 0.46 14.93
CA GLY A 194 26.83 1.44 15.34
C GLY A 194 27.60 2.05 14.16
N ALA A 195 27.06 1.96 12.95
CA ALA A 195 27.66 2.46 11.71
C ALA A 195 26.58 2.89 10.70
N GLU A 196 26.83 3.96 9.97
CA GLU A 196 25.94 4.45 8.90
C GLU A 196 26.21 3.71 7.58
N ILE A 197 25.72 2.47 7.49
CA ILE A 197 25.91 1.59 6.32
C ILE A 197 24.67 1.58 5.43
N LEU A 198 23.48 1.64 6.04
CA LEU A 198 22.19 1.53 5.36
C LEU A 198 21.62 2.92 5.07
N THR A 199 21.55 3.30 3.80
CA THR A 199 20.84 4.51 3.37
C THR A 199 19.34 4.24 3.16
N GLU A 200 18.51 5.28 3.14
CA GLU A 200 17.08 5.16 2.80
C GLU A 200 16.85 4.44 1.46
N ASP A 201 17.55 4.87 0.40
CA ASP A 201 17.37 4.29 -0.94
C ASP A 201 17.79 2.82 -0.97
N TYR A 202 18.91 2.46 -0.34
CA TYR A 202 19.32 1.06 -0.22
C TYR A 202 18.31 0.20 0.55
N PHE A 203 17.72 0.71 1.63
CA PHE A 203 16.66 0.00 2.35
C PHE A 203 15.40 -0.18 1.49
N ARG A 204 15.02 0.86 0.73
CA ARG A 204 13.92 0.79 -0.24
C ARG A 204 14.18 -0.25 -1.32
N ASP A 205 15.41 -0.34 -1.83
CA ASP A 205 15.80 -1.33 -2.84
C ASP A 205 15.71 -2.76 -2.32
N LEU A 206 16.11 -3.00 -1.06
CA LEU A 206 15.94 -4.29 -0.39
C LEU A 206 14.46 -4.63 -0.16
N ARG A 207 13.63 -3.65 0.25
CA ARG A 207 12.19 -3.85 0.49
C ARG A 207 11.40 -4.08 -0.79
N THR A 208 11.79 -3.45 -1.90
CA THR A 208 11.10 -3.55 -3.19
C THR A 208 11.64 -4.67 -4.09
N GLY A 209 12.76 -5.29 -3.71
CA GLY A 209 13.36 -6.40 -4.45
C GLY A 209 14.22 -5.96 -5.64
N VAL A 210 14.58 -4.68 -5.72
CA VAL A 210 15.61 -4.20 -6.66
C VAL A 210 16.97 -4.81 -6.31
N THR A 211 17.24 -4.95 -5.01
CA THR A 211 18.39 -5.70 -4.50
C THR A 211 17.90 -6.94 -3.75
N ASP A 212 18.40 -8.11 -4.13
CA ASP A 212 18.03 -9.40 -3.53
C ASP A 212 18.98 -9.84 -2.40
N THR A 213 20.15 -9.22 -2.31
CA THR A 213 21.24 -9.58 -1.41
C THR A 213 21.62 -8.40 -0.54
N ALA A 214 21.43 -8.52 0.77
CA ALA A 214 21.84 -7.50 1.74
C ALA A 214 23.30 -7.69 2.17
N LEU A 215 23.91 -6.60 2.67
CA LEU A 215 25.21 -6.67 3.31
C LEU A 215 25.13 -7.51 4.61
N PRO A 216 26.15 -8.29 4.97
CA PRO A 216 26.09 -9.24 6.10
C PRO A 216 25.72 -8.62 7.45
N ALA A 217 26.02 -7.34 7.67
CA ALA A 217 25.69 -6.63 8.90
C ALA A 217 24.22 -6.16 8.98
N VAL A 218 23.55 -6.02 7.83
CA VAL A 218 22.23 -5.38 7.72
C VAL A 218 21.11 -6.29 8.21
N LEU A 219 21.08 -7.56 7.79
CA LEU A 219 20.00 -8.49 8.17
C LEU A 219 19.96 -8.81 9.68
N PRO A 220 21.10 -9.05 10.37
CA PRO A 220 21.10 -9.24 11.81
C PRO A 220 20.63 -7.99 12.57
N ALA A 221 21.01 -6.80 12.10
CA ALA A 221 20.60 -5.55 12.71
C ALA A 221 19.10 -5.27 12.48
N LEU A 222 18.59 -5.52 11.27
CA LEU A 222 17.16 -5.43 10.96
C LEU A 222 16.35 -6.43 11.80
N ALA A 223 16.84 -7.66 11.94
CA ALA A 223 16.22 -8.68 12.78
C ALA A 223 16.11 -8.22 14.24
N ALA A 224 17.15 -7.58 14.77
CA ALA A 224 17.15 -7.03 16.13
C ALA A 224 16.16 -5.86 16.30
N VAL A 225 16.06 -4.96 15.32
CA VAL A 225 15.10 -3.82 15.34
C VAL A 225 13.66 -4.31 15.31
N VAL A 226 13.37 -5.29 14.46
CA VAL A 226 12.01 -5.81 14.25
C VAL A 226 11.63 -6.89 15.28
N GLY A 227 12.60 -7.45 15.99
CA GLY A 227 12.41 -8.44 17.05
C GLY A 227 12.30 -9.89 16.57
N VAL A 228 12.95 -10.24 15.47
CA VAL A 228 12.98 -11.61 14.90
C VAL A 228 14.36 -12.24 14.93
N SER A 229 14.41 -13.56 14.73
CA SER A 229 15.69 -14.27 14.54
C SER A 229 16.32 -13.86 13.19
N PRO A 230 17.65 -13.64 13.12
CA PRO A 230 18.35 -13.37 11.86
C PRO A 230 18.12 -14.45 10.79
N LEU A 231 17.92 -15.71 11.22
CA LEU A 231 17.62 -16.85 10.36
C LEU A 231 16.34 -16.69 9.52
N TYR A 232 15.43 -15.78 9.93
CA TYR A 232 14.22 -15.50 9.18
C TYR A 232 14.53 -14.96 7.77
N PHE A 233 15.58 -14.15 7.64
CA PHE A 233 15.98 -13.53 6.38
C PHE A 233 16.88 -14.43 5.52
N GLU A 234 17.38 -15.54 6.05
CA GLU A 234 18.19 -16.50 5.30
C GLU A 234 17.31 -17.32 4.33
N SER A 235 17.88 -17.80 3.22
CA SER A 235 17.15 -18.69 2.31
C SER A 235 16.94 -20.06 2.95
N ASP A 236 15.86 -20.75 2.58
CA ASP A 236 15.55 -22.10 3.09
C ASP A 236 16.71 -23.10 2.84
N GLU A 237 17.43 -22.91 1.74
CA GLU A 237 18.63 -23.68 1.38
C GLU A 237 19.82 -23.38 2.31
N ALA A 238 20.03 -22.12 2.71
CA ALA A 238 21.08 -21.74 3.65
C ALA A 238 20.81 -22.28 5.06
N VAL A 239 19.56 -22.21 5.52
CA VAL A 239 19.14 -22.78 6.80
C VAL A 239 19.32 -24.30 6.78
N ALA A 240 18.94 -24.98 5.68
CA ALA A 240 19.14 -26.42 5.54
C ALA A 240 20.63 -26.82 5.56
N ALA A 241 21.50 -26.08 4.88
CA ALA A 241 22.94 -26.31 4.90
C ALA A 241 23.54 -26.15 6.30
N GLN A 242 23.14 -25.11 7.05
CA GLN A 242 23.64 -24.86 8.40
C GLN A 242 23.16 -25.93 9.41
N VAL A 243 21.92 -26.40 9.28
CA VAL A 243 21.40 -27.52 10.07
C VAL A 243 22.17 -28.80 9.74
N TYR A 244 22.47 -29.04 8.47
CA TYR A 244 23.23 -30.21 8.02
C TYR A 244 24.67 -30.20 8.55
N GLU A 245 25.37 -29.07 8.47
CA GLU A 245 26.70 -28.88 9.07
C GLU A 245 26.69 -29.07 10.59
N GLY A 246 25.69 -28.50 11.28
CA GLY A 246 25.52 -28.68 12.72
C GLY A 246 25.27 -30.13 13.13
N LEU A 247 24.47 -30.86 12.35
CA LEU A 247 24.23 -32.29 12.55
C LEU A 247 25.48 -33.13 12.29
N GLN A 248 26.24 -32.83 11.24
CA GLN A 248 27.54 -33.48 10.98
C GLN A 248 28.54 -33.25 12.12
N LEU A 249 28.63 -32.03 12.64
CA LEU A 249 29.54 -31.69 13.73
C LEU A 249 29.15 -32.39 15.04
N LEU A 250 27.83 -32.51 15.32
CA LEU A 250 27.32 -33.29 16.44
C LEU A 250 27.58 -34.79 16.27
N ALA A 251 27.41 -35.33 15.06
CA ALA A 251 27.73 -36.73 14.75
C ALA A 251 29.23 -37.02 14.92
N ALA A 252 30.10 -36.15 14.43
CA ALA A 252 31.55 -36.24 14.58
C ALA A 252 32.02 -36.12 16.04
N ALA A 253 31.37 -35.26 16.84
CA ALA A 253 31.63 -35.14 18.28
C ALA A 253 31.22 -36.40 19.06
N LYS A 254 30.14 -37.08 18.65
CA LYS A 254 29.67 -38.34 19.26
C LYS A 254 30.56 -39.53 18.92
N GLN A 255 31.22 -39.51 17.75
CA GLN A 255 32.15 -40.55 17.28
C GLN A 255 33.59 -40.35 17.78
N GLY A 256 33.84 -39.35 18.64
CA GLY A 256 35.14 -39.13 19.28
C GLY A 256 36.20 -38.49 18.39
N ALA A 257 35.83 -38.02 17.19
CA ALA A 257 36.76 -37.38 16.25
C ALA A 257 37.07 -35.92 16.60
N VAL A 258 36.22 -35.26 17.40
CA VAL A 258 36.44 -33.86 17.83
C VAL A 258 36.60 -33.81 19.35
N GLY A 259 37.85 -33.66 19.80
CA GLY A 259 38.19 -33.53 21.20
C GLY A 259 37.48 -32.34 21.86
N ARG A 260 36.56 -32.66 22.80
CA ARG A 260 35.96 -31.75 23.79
C ARG A 260 35.64 -30.34 23.28
N VAL A 261 34.71 -30.23 22.34
CA VAL A 261 33.99 -28.95 22.15
C VAL A 261 33.05 -28.79 23.35
N ARG A 262 33.39 -27.89 24.28
CA ARG A 262 32.41 -27.43 25.27
C ARG A 262 31.27 -26.76 24.49
N ALA A 263 30.09 -27.37 24.51
CA ALA A 263 28.85 -26.77 24.06
C ALA A 263 28.56 -25.50 24.88
N ARG A 264 29.11 -24.36 24.46
CA ARG A 264 28.63 -23.05 24.91
C ARG A 264 27.36 -22.77 24.13
N GLY A 265 26.20 -22.97 24.76
CA GLY A 265 24.94 -22.46 24.19
C GLY A 265 23.64 -23.14 24.61
N LEU A 266 23.65 -24.34 25.19
CA LEU A 266 22.40 -24.94 25.71
C LEU A 266 22.29 -24.66 27.21
N GLY A 267 21.29 -23.87 27.60
CA GLY A 267 20.87 -23.70 28.99
C GLY A 267 20.38 -25.02 29.63
N PRO A 268 19.85 -24.98 30.86
CA PRO A 268 19.60 -26.16 31.69
C PRO A 268 18.51 -27.12 31.18
N GLY A 269 17.83 -26.79 30.08
CA GLY A 269 16.94 -27.69 29.36
C GLY A 269 17.62 -28.18 28.10
N GLY A 270 18.21 -29.38 28.13
CA GLY A 270 18.63 -30.08 26.91
C GLY A 270 17.47 -30.19 25.89
N LEU A 271 17.81 -30.58 24.66
CA LEU A 271 16.82 -30.75 23.59
C LEU A 271 15.62 -31.59 24.08
N PRO A 272 14.37 -31.17 23.80
CA PRO A 272 13.19 -31.93 24.20
C PRO A 272 13.28 -33.39 23.73
N PRO A 273 12.77 -34.38 24.50
CA PRO A 273 12.91 -35.80 24.18
C PRO A 273 12.46 -36.16 22.76
N LYS A 274 11.44 -35.47 22.25
CA LYS A 274 10.91 -35.64 20.90
C LYS A 274 11.88 -35.17 19.80
N MET A 275 12.64 -34.09 20.07
CA MET A 275 13.68 -33.59 19.18
C MET A 275 14.91 -34.50 19.19
N LEU A 276 15.28 -35.06 20.35
CA LEU A 276 16.37 -36.05 20.45
C LEU A 276 16.04 -37.36 19.71
N ALA A 277 14.78 -37.79 19.74
CA ALA A 277 14.34 -38.97 18.99
C ALA A 277 14.47 -38.74 17.48
N LEU A 278 14.00 -37.59 16.99
CA LEU A 278 14.12 -37.18 15.58
C LEU A 278 15.58 -37.07 15.13
N VAL A 279 16.46 -36.48 15.94
CA VAL A 279 17.89 -36.39 15.61
C VAL A 279 18.54 -37.77 15.56
N ASN A 280 18.20 -38.68 16.48
CA ASN A 280 18.73 -40.06 16.43
C ASN A 280 18.20 -40.83 15.22
N GLU A 281 16.94 -40.64 14.84
CA GLU A 281 16.32 -41.26 13.67
C GLU A 281 17.00 -40.78 12.38
N LEU A 282 17.24 -39.47 12.25
CA LEU A 282 17.93 -38.88 11.10
C LEU A 282 19.39 -39.35 10.99
N VAL A 283 20.10 -39.48 12.13
CA VAL A 283 21.47 -39.99 12.17
C VAL A 283 21.53 -41.46 11.74
N VAL A 284 20.53 -42.28 12.10
CA VAL A 284 20.44 -43.68 11.64
C VAL A 284 20.16 -43.75 10.14
N GLU A 285 19.26 -42.91 9.63
CA GLU A 285 18.94 -42.85 8.20
C GLU A 285 20.14 -42.38 7.36
N MET A 286 20.95 -41.45 7.88
CA MET A 286 22.17 -40.99 7.23
C MET A 286 23.28 -42.06 7.22
N ALA A 287 23.47 -42.79 8.33
CA ALA A 287 24.44 -43.88 8.38
C ALA A 287 24.09 -45.02 7.40
N GLN A 288 22.79 -45.25 7.16
CA GLN A 288 22.31 -46.20 6.16
C GLN A 288 22.57 -45.72 4.73
N LYS A 289 22.29 -44.45 4.42
CA LYS A 289 22.57 -43.86 3.10
C LYS A 289 24.06 -43.79 2.77
N GLU A 290 24.93 -43.53 3.74
CA GLU A 290 26.39 -43.55 3.54
C GLU A 290 26.91 -44.99 3.32
N ALA A 291 26.30 -46.00 3.94
CA ALA A 291 26.64 -47.40 3.70
C ALA A 291 26.16 -47.90 2.32
N GLU A 292 25.04 -47.36 1.82
CA GLU A 292 24.50 -47.65 0.49
C GLU A 292 25.28 -46.92 -0.63
N ALA A 293 25.79 -45.72 -0.37
CA ALA A 293 26.61 -44.96 -1.32
C ALA A 293 28.08 -45.45 -1.42
N GLY A 294 28.49 -46.33 -0.51
CA GLY A 294 29.83 -46.94 -0.47
C GLY A 294 29.93 -48.37 -1.03
N GLN A 295 28.86 -48.89 -1.64
CA GLN A 295 28.84 -50.15 -2.41
C GLN A 295 28.78 -49.87 -3.91
#